data_AF-E4LJS8-F1
#
_entry.id   AF-E4LJS8-F1
#
_cell.length_a   1.000
_cell.length_b   1.000
_cell.length_c   1.000
_cell.angle_alpha   90.00
_cell.angle_beta   90.00
_cell.angle_gamma   90.00
#
_symmetry.space_group_name_H-M   'P 1'
#
loop_
_entity.id
_entity.type
_entity.pdbx_description
1 polymer ?
#
loop_
_entity_poly.entity_id
_entity_poly.type
_entity_poly.pdbx_seq_one_letter_code
_entity_poly.pdbx_strand_id
1 'polypeptide(L)'
;MKSKGFLLLLVLLCLLVAGCNEEEKYNTAKNEYQALYKECTSLQLLTGERPKLVNGKYTESTLAINEDTLKKHDEYVQKMDDKIAEMEKYATAKVEMNNDFQLIKENHQQYKNQWKSRVKEAENEVEKAKNMLKERQRVWSDPYTRNGLGMGQ
;
A
#
# COMPACT_ATOMS: atom_id res chain seq x y z
N MET A 1 19.69 -5.13 -46.22
CA MET A 1 19.37 -3.68 -46.17
C MET A 1 19.33 -3.20 -44.73
N LYS A 2 20.39 -2.48 -44.34
CA LYS A 2 20.38 -1.33 -43.43
C LYS A 2 19.45 -1.39 -42.20
N SER A 3 20.02 -1.95 -41.12
CA SER A 3 19.74 -1.65 -39.71
C SER A 3 19.89 -0.15 -39.38
N LYS A 4 19.15 0.71 -40.09
CA LYS A 4 19.12 2.15 -39.86
C LYS A 4 18.14 2.51 -38.74
N GLY A 5 17.04 1.76 -38.60
CA GLY A 5 16.05 1.99 -37.55
C GLY A 5 16.60 1.72 -36.14
N PHE A 6 17.36 0.63 -35.97
CA PHE A 6 17.94 0.28 -34.67
C PHE A 6 19.03 1.27 -34.23
N LEU A 7 19.87 1.71 -35.17
CA LEU A 7 20.89 2.73 -34.92
C LEU A 7 20.27 4.11 -34.62
N LEU A 8 19.20 4.51 -35.32
CA LEU A 8 18.47 5.75 -35.01
C LEU A 8 17.81 5.70 -33.63
N LEU A 9 17.23 4.55 -33.24
CA LEU A 9 16.63 4.37 -31.91
C LEU A 9 17.70 4.40 -30.81
N LEU A 10 18.85 3.76 -31.04
CA LEU A 10 19.98 3.74 -30.10
C LEU A 10 20.64 5.13 -29.99
N VAL A 11 20.74 5.87 -31.10
CA VAL A 11 21.25 7.25 -31.12
C VAL A 11 20.26 8.22 -30.45
N LEU A 12 18.94 8.04 -30.60
CA LEU A 12 17.94 8.80 -29.84
C LEU A 12 18.02 8.52 -28.33
N LEU A 13 18.24 7.25 -27.94
CA LEU A 13 18.51 6.86 -26.55
C LEU A 13 19.83 7.46 -26.02
N CYS A 14 20.88 7.53 -26.83
CA CYS A 14 22.14 8.18 -26.46
C CYS A 14 22.06 9.72 -26.41
N LEU A 15 21.21 10.34 -27.24
CA LEU A 15 21.01 11.80 -27.26
C LEU A 15 20.22 12.29 -26.04
N LEU A 16 19.40 11.44 -25.39
CA LEU A 16 18.78 11.74 -24.09
C LEU A 16 19.81 11.82 -22.95
N VAL A 17 20.97 11.17 -23.09
CA VAL A 17 22.00 11.11 -22.03
C VAL A 17 22.99 12.29 -22.10
N ALA A 18 23.08 12.98 -23.25
CA ALA A 18 24.11 13.98 -23.52
C ALA A 18 23.69 15.45 -23.26
N GLY A 19 22.52 15.72 -22.66
CA GLY A 19 22.05 17.10 -22.48
C GLY A 19 21.02 17.39 -21.39
N CYS A 20 20.53 16.43 -20.62
CA CYS A 20 19.63 16.75 -19.50
C CYS A 20 20.43 17.42 -18.39
N ASN A 21 20.14 18.70 -18.12
CA ASN A 21 20.64 19.35 -16.91
C ASN A 21 20.10 18.62 -15.67
N GLU A 22 20.72 18.82 -14.50
CA GLU A 22 20.36 18.12 -13.25
C GLU A 22 18.89 18.35 -12.86
N GLU A 23 18.32 19.50 -13.21
CA GLU A 23 16.92 19.84 -12.96
C GLU A 23 15.95 19.02 -13.81
N GLU A 24 16.26 18.75 -15.08
CA GLU A 24 15.44 17.90 -15.94
C GLU A 24 15.44 16.43 -15.44
N LYS A 25 16.60 15.95 -14.98
CA LYS A 25 16.72 14.61 -14.38
C LYS A 25 15.91 14.50 -13.09
N TYR A 26 16.02 15.51 -12.22
CA TYR A 26 15.21 15.60 -11.01
C TYR A 26 13.71 15.63 -11.33
N ASN A 27 13.27 16.48 -12.26
CA ASN A 27 11.86 16.60 -12.63
C ASN A 27 11.31 15.32 -13.27
N THR A 28 12.13 14.59 -14.03
CA THR A 28 11.76 13.28 -14.58
C THR A 28 11.52 12.27 -13.46
N ALA A 29 12.47 12.12 -12.54
CA ALA A 29 12.33 11.23 -11.38
C ALA A 29 11.13 11.61 -10.50
N LYS A 30 10.88 12.91 -10.31
CA LYS A 30 9.72 13.44 -9.59
C LYS A 30 8.40 13.07 -10.26
N ASN A 31 8.29 13.25 -11.58
CA ASN A 31 7.07 12.93 -12.31
C ASN A 31 6.74 11.43 -12.24
N GLU A 32 7.76 10.58 -12.37
CA GLU A 32 7.63 9.13 -12.21
C GLU A 32 7.22 8.75 -10.77
N TYR A 33 7.84 9.37 -9.76
CA TYR A 33 7.43 9.23 -8.36
C TYR A 33 5.95 9.61 -8.17
N GLN A 34 5.50 10.74 -8.75
CA GLN A 34 4.11 11.18 -8.63
C GLN A 34 3.12 10.23 -9.30
N ALA A 35 3.48 9.62 -10.43
CA ALA A 35 2.67 8.60 -11.08
C ALA A 35 2.54 7.35 -10.17
N LEU A 36 3.65 6.86 -9.64
CA LEU A 36 3.67 5.74 -8.69
C LEU A 36 2.87 6.04 -7.42
N TYR A 37 3.00 7.26 -6.88
CA TYR A 37 2.27 7.69 -5.69
C TYR A 37 0.75 7.70 -5.92
N LYS A 38 0.28 8.16 -7.08
CA LYS A 38 -1.14 8.10 -7.44
C LYS A 38 -1.65 6.67 -7.53
N GLU A 39 -0.89 5.78 -8.15
CA GLU A 39 -1.25 4.36 -8.22
C GLU A 39 -1.27 3.72 -6.83
N CYS A 40 -0.27 3.99 -6.00
CA CYS A 40 -0.14 3.44 -4.65
C CYS A 40 -1.26 3.94 -3.72
N THR A 41 -1.58 5.23 -3.75
CA THR A 41 -2.67 5.81 -2.92
C THR A 41 -4.07 5.37 -3.35
N SER A 42 -4.24 4.88 -4.58
CA SER A 42 -5.50 4.32 -5.07
C SER A 42 -5.79 2.90 -4.54
N LEU A 43 -4.80 2.24 -3.94
CA LEU A 43 -4.95 0.88 -3.41
C LEU A 43 -5.94 0.85 -2.25
N GLN A 44 -6.90 -0.08 -2.34
CA GLN A 44 -7.90 -0.32 -1.30
C GLN A 44 -7.59 -1.62 -0.58
N LEU A 45 -7.47 -1.55 0.75
CA LEU A 45 -7.49 -2.72 1.61
C LEU A 45 -8.93 -3.24 1.66
N LEU A 46 -9.23 -4.19 0.79
CA LEU A 46 -10.49 -4.91 0.82
C LEU A 46 -10.41 -5.99 1.89
N THR A 47 -11.49 -6.09 2.66
CA THR A 47 -11.71 -7.19 3.59
C THR A 47 -12.99 -7.91 3.18
N GLY A 48 -13.07 -9.23 3.40
CA GLY A 48 -14.28 -10.00 3.10
C GLY A 48 -15.49 -9.67 3.99
N GLU A 49 -16.42 -10.60 4.12
CA GLU A 49 -17.68 -10.36 4.83
C GLU A 49 -17.60 -10.67 6.33
N ARG A 50 -18.25 -9.81 7.11
CA ARG A 50 -18.54 -10.09 8.52
C ARG A 50 -19.52 -11.27 8.62
N PRO A 51 -19.43 -12.07 9.70
CA PRO A 51 -20.42 -13.11 9.99
C PRO A 51 -21.84 -12.55 10.04
N LYS A 52 -22.78 -13.25 9.40
CA LYS A 52 -24.21 -12.90 9.40
C LYS A 52 -25.00 -14.06 9.99
N LEU A 53 -26.13 -13.75 10.64
CA LEU A 53 -27.05 -14.76 11.14
C LEU A 53 -28.01 -15.17 10.01
N VAL A 54 -27.97 -16.43 9.60
CA VAL A 54 -28.85 -16.99 8.57
C VAL A 54 -29.44 -18.29 9.10
N ASN A 55 -30.77 -18.39 9.13
CA ASN A 55 -31.49 -19.57 9.62
C ASN A 55 -31.04 -20.05 11.02
N GLY A 56 -30.80 -19.10 11.93
CA GLY A 56 -30.39 -19.40 13.31
C GLY A 56 -28.93 -19.83 13.48
N LYS A 57 -28.12 -19.86 12.41
CA LYS A 57 -26.69 -20.15 12.45
C LYS A 57 -25.88 -18.97 11.90
N TYR A 58 -24.73 -18.68 12.50
CA TYR A 58 -23.81 -17.68 11.95
C TYR A 58 -23.02 -18.28 10.78
N THR A 59 -22.86 -17.51 9.71
CA THR A 59 -21.92 -17.83 8.64
C THR A 59 -20.48 -17.72 9.13
N GLU A 60 -19.57 -18.43 8.49
CA GLU A 60 -18.13 -18.18 8.69
C GLU A 60 -17.78 -16.74 8.28
N SER A 61 -16.76 -16.16 8.91
CA SER A 61 -16.24 -14.86 8.49
C SER A 61 -15.29 -15.08 7.33
N THR A 62 -15.46 -14.30 6.26
CA THR A 62 -14.50 -14.26 5.15
C THR A 62 -13.60 -13.03 5.23
N LEU A 63 -13.66 -12.27 6.34
CA LEU A 63 -12.74 -11.17 6.61
C LEU A 63 -11.31 -11.71 6.66
N ALA A 64 -10.57 -11.41 5.61
CA ALA A 64 -9.13 -11.52 5.50
C ALA A 64 -8.65 -10.28 4.75
N ILE A 65 -7.41 -9.86 5.02
CA ILE A 65 -6.79 -8.77 4.28
C ILE A 65 -6.36 -9.32 2.93
N ASN A 66 -6.61 -8.56 1.87
CA ASN A 66 -6.12 -8.93 0.55
C ASN A 66 -4.58 -8.85 0.48
N GLU A 67 -3.93 -10.02 0.48
CA GLU A 67 -2.47 -10.16 0.40
C GLU A 67 -1.89 -9.57 -0.91
N ASP A 68 -2.61 -9.68 -2.03
CA ASP A 68 -2.16 -9.11 -3.30
C ASP A 68 -2.07 -7.58 -3.24
N THR A 69 -3.01 -6.93 -2.54
CA THR A 69 -2.96 -5.48 -2.31
C THR A 69 -1.76 -5.09 -1.46
N LEU A 70 -1.45 -5.86 -0.40
CA LEU A 70 -0.28 -5.60 0.45
C LEU A 70 1.01 -5.72 -0.37
N LYS A 71 1.15 -6.79 -1.14
CA LYS A 71 2.31 -7.02 -2.00
C LYS A 71 2.47 -5.91 -3.05
N LYS A 72 1.38 -5.52 -3.70
CA LYS A 72 1.39 -4.44 -4.70
C LYS A 72 1.76 -3.10 -4.07
N HIS A 73 1.30 -2.81 -2.85
CA HIS A 73 1.74 -1.64 -2.10
C HIS A 73 3.25 -1.65 -1.87
N ASP A 74 3.80 -2.77 -1.37
CA ASP A 74 5.23 -2.88 -1.08
C ASP A 74 6.09 -2.73 -2.34
N GLU A 75 5.65 -3.29 -3.47
CA GLU A 75 6.31 -3.10 -4.77
C GLU A 75 6.32 -1.62 -5.21
N TYR A 76 5.22 -0.89 -5.04
CA TYR A 76 5.19 0.53 -5.35
C TYR A 76 6.04 1.36 -4.39
N VAL A 77 6.01 1.06 -3.09
CA VAL A 77 6.84 1.75 -2.10
C VAL A 77 8.32 1.58 -2.42
N GLN A 78 8.76 0.37 -2.81
CA GLN A 78 10.13 0.16 -3.24
C GLN A 78 10.49 1.02 -4.46
N LYS A 79 9.64 1.03 -5.50
CA LYS A 79 9.88 1.86 -6.69
C LYS A 79 9.91 3.36 -6.37
N MET A 80 9.07 3.81 -5.43
CA MET A 80 9.07 5.19 -4.95
C MET A 80 10.33 5.52 -4.15
N ASP A 81 10.79 4.61 -3.28
CA ASP A 81 12.05 4.73 -2.54
C ASP A 81 13.24 4.85 -3.51
N ASP A 82 13.26 4.07 -4.60
CA ASP A 82 14.28 4.15 -5.66
C ASP A 82 14.27 5.53 -6.36
N LYS A 83 13.08 6.08 -6.64
CA LYS A 83 12.93 7.42 -7.27
C LYS A 83 13.32 8.55 -6.32
N ILE A 84 13.07 8.41 -5.03
CA ILE A 84 13.56 9.35 -4.01
C ILE A 84 15.09 9.35 -3.98
N ALA A 85 15.72 8.17 -4.01
CA ALA A 85 17.18 8.06 -4.06
C ALA A 85 17.77 8.63 -5.37
N GLU A 86 17.03 8.58 -6.48
CA GLU A 86 17.42 9.24 -7.73
C GLU A 86 17.33 10.78 -7.62
N MET A 87 16.23 11.31 -7.06
CA MET A 87 16.07 12.75 -6.82
C MET A 87 17.13 13.31 -5.87
N GLU A 88 17.53 12.55 -4.84
CA GLU A 88 18.54 12.97 -3.85
C GLU A 88 19.88 13.35 -4.50
N LYS A 89 20.26 12.67 -5.58
CA LYS A 89 21.51 12.91 -6.31
C LYS A 89 21.57 14.29 -6.96
N TYR A 90 20.42 14.89 -7.25
CA TYR A 90 20.30 16.16 -7.97
C TYR A 90 19.78 17.30 -7.08
N ALA A 91 19.13 16.98 -5.95
CA ALA A 91 18.48 17.95 -5.08
C ALA A 91 19.44 18.98 -4.45
N THR A 92 20.74 18.65 -4.31
CA THR A 92 21.73 19.55 -3.70
C THR A 92 22.18 20.69 -4.61
N ALA A 93 21.80 20.67 -5.88
CA ALA A 93 22.26 21.64 -6.89
C ALA A 93 21.61 23.04 -6.75
N LYS A 94 20.37 23.11 -6.26
CA LYS A 94 19.60 24.36 -6.08
C LYS A 94 18.76 24.33 -4.81
N VAL A 95 18.65 25.47 -4.12
CA VAL A 95 17.87 25.60 -2.86
C VAL A 95 16.41 25.21 -3.05
N GLU A 96 15.78 25.63 -4.15
CA GLU A 96 14.38 25.29 -4.46
C GLU A 96 14.17 23.78 -4.65
N MET A 97 15.08 23.11 -5.36
CA MET A 97 15.04 21.65 -5.54
C MET A 97 15.23 20.91 -4.21
N ASN A 98 16.12 21.39 -3.34
CA ASN A 98 16.29 20.80 -2.01
C ASN A 98 15.02 20.93 -1.16
N ASN A 99 14.40 22.12 -1.14
CA ASN A 99 13.15 22.32 -0.38
C ASN A 99 12.01 21.44 -0.89
N ASP A 100 11.83 21.35 -2.21
CA ASP A 100 10.85 20.46 -2.84
C ASP A 100 11.14 18.99 -2.50
N PHE A 101 12.41 18.58 -2.54
CA PHE A 101 12.83 17.22 -2.20
C PHE A 101 12.53 16.85 -0.74
N GLN A 102 12.79 17.77 0.21
CA GLN A 102 12.45 17.55 1.62
C GLN A 102 10.95 17.31 1.80
N LEU A 103 10.11 18.13 1.15
CA LEU A 103 8.65 17.98 1.21
C LEU A 103 8.19 16.63 0.65
N ILE A 104 8.80 16.16 -0.45
CA ILE A 104 8.51 14.84 -1.02
C ILE A 104 8.84 13.72 -0.02
N LYS A 105 10.00 13.79 0.64
CA LYS A 105 10.41 12.79 1.65
C LYS A 105 9.46 12.76 2.85
N GLU A 106 9.07 13.92 3.35
CA GLU A 106 8.13 14.02 4.47
C GLU A 106 6.77 13.43 4.12
N ASN A 107 6.21 13.80 2.96
CA ASN A 107 4.94 13.27 2.48
C ASN A 107 4.98 11.74 2.28
N HIS A 108 6.07 11.22 1.70
CA HIS A 108 6.26 9.79 1.52
C HIS A 108 6.30 9.04 2.86
N GLN A 109 7.04 9.57 3.84
CA GLN A 109 7.12 8.97 5.17
C GLN A 109 5.77 9.02 5.90
N GLN A 110 5.04 10.13 5.78
CA GLN A 110 3.69 10.26 6.33
C GLN A 110 2.74 9.24 5.70
N TYR A 111 2.80 9.06 4.38
CA TYR A 111 2.00 8.05 3.68
C TYR A 111 2.32 6.63 4.17
N LYS A 112 3.60 6.24 4.27
CA LYS A 112 4.02 4.93 4.81
C LYS A 112 3.45 4.69 6.21
N ASN A 113 3.43 5.72 7.05
CA ASN A 113 2.85 5.64 8.40
C ASN A 113 1.32 5.48 8.38
N GLN A 114 0.62 6.24 7.52
CA GLN A 114 -0.82 6.11 7.35
C GLN A 114 -1.21 4.72 6.84
N TRP A 115 -0.48 4.18 5.87
CA TRP A 115 -0.72 2.83 5.36
C TRP A 115 -0.59 1.78 6.47
N LYS A 116 0.47 1.84 7.27
CA LYS A 116 0.66 0.95 8.43
C LYS A 116 -0.53 1.01 9.41
N SER A 117 -1.09 2.19 9.67
CA SER A 117 -2.29 2.33 10.51
C SER A 117 -3.48 1.60 9.90
N ARG A 118 -3.73 1.81 8.59
CA ARG A 118 -4.84 1.15 7.87
C ARG A 118 -4.72 -0.36 7.88
N VAL A 119 -3.51 -0.90 7.68
CA VAL A 119 -3.25 -2.34 7.77
C VAL A 119 -3.57 -2.86 9.18
N LYS A 120 -3.06 -2.19 10.22
CA LYS A 120 -3.33 -2.56 11.62
C LYS A 120 -4.82 -2.51 11.97
N GLU A 121 -5.55 -1.51 11.47
CA GLU A 121 -7.00 -1.42 11.64
C GLU A 121 -7.71 -2.61 10.99
N ALA A 122 -7.36 -2.95 9.75
CA ALA A 122 -7.90 -4.11 9.05
C ALA A 122 -7.59 -5.44 9.78
N GLU A 123 -6.37 -5.62 10.27
CA GLU A 123 -5.96 -6.79 11.06
C GLU A 123 -6.81 -6.93 12.34
N ASN A 124 -7.01 -5.82 13.05
CA ASN A 124 -7.84 -5.80 14.25
C ASN A 124 -9.31 -6.14 13.94
N GLU A 125 -9.85 -5.69 12.81
CA GLU A 125 -11.22 -6.04 12.41
C GLU A 125 -11.37 -7.52 12.10
N VAL A 126 -10.42 -8.10 11.36
CA VAL A 126 -10.36 -9.53 11.07
C VAL A 126 -10.32 -10.33 12.37
N GLU A 127 -9.45 -9.95 13.31
CA GLU A 127 -9.29 -10.67 14.57
C GLU A 127 -10.53 -10.55 15.47
N LYS A 128 -11.14 -9.37 15.55
CA LYS A 128 -12.42 -9.18 16.26
C LYS A 128 -13.52 -10.07 15.69
N ALA A 129 -13.61 -10.19 14.36
CA ALA A 129 -14.61 -11.06 13.72
C ALA A 129 -14.39 -12.54 14.04
N LYS A 130 -13.14 -13.02 14.02
CA LYS A 130 -12.78 -14.38 14.43
C LYS A 130 -13.14 -14.66 15.89
N ASN A 131 -12.84 -13.73 16.79
CA ASN A 131 -13.13 -13.90 18.21
C ASN A 131 -14.63 -13.85 18.53
N MET A 132 -15.40 -13.01 17.84
CA MET A 132 -16.87 -13.01 17.97
C MET A 132 -17.49 -14.36 17.56
N LEU A 133 -16.97 -15.00 16.50
CA LEU A 133 -17.43 -16.33 16.09
C LEU A 133 -17.11 -17.39 17.14
N LYS A 134 -15.87 -17.43 17.64
CA LYS A 134 -15.44 -18.39 18.67
C LYS A 134 -16.28 -18.26 19.94
N GLU A 135 -16.47 -17.05 20.45
CA GLU A 135 -17.23 -16.82 21.68
C GLU A 135 -18.71 -17.20 21.51
N ARG A 136 -19.32 -16.88 20.37
CA ARG A 136 -20.71 -17.29 20.11
C ARG A 136 -20.84 -18.80 19.94
N GLN A 137 -19.92 -19.46 19.26
CA GLN A 137 -19.92 -20.93 19.17
C GLN A 137 -19.82 -21.56 20.57
N ARG A 138 -19.01 -21.00 21.47
CA ARG A 138 -18.90 -21.42 22.88
C ARG A 138 -20.22 -21.27 23.65
N VAL A 139 -20.88 -20.11 23.55
CA VAL A 139 -22.18 -19.86 24.22
C VAL A 139 -23.28 -20.81 23.72
N TRP A 140 -23.28 -21.15 22.43
CA TRP A 140 -24.27 -22.06 21.84
C TRP A 140 -23.99 -23.54 22.11
N SER A 141 -22.72 -23.93 22.29
CA SER A 141 -22.32 -25.30 22.62
C SER A 141 -22.42 -25.63 24.12
N ASP A 142 -22.41 -24.61 24.99
CA ASP A 142 -22.60 -24.77 26.44
C ASP A 142 -24.09 -24.56 26.84
N PRO A 143 -24.81 -25.65 27.18
CA PRO A 143 -26.22 -25.59 27.53
C PRO A 143 -26.52 -24.83 28.84
N TYR A 144 -25.54 -24.66 29.74
CA TYR A 144 -25.72 -23.93 31.00
C TYR A 144 -25.72 -22.41 30.78
N THR A 145 -24.86 -21.90 29.89
CA THR A 145 -24.90 -20.49 29.45
C THR A 145 -26.10 -20.19 28.56
N ARG A 146 -26.49 -21.10 27.66
CA ARG A 146 -27.61 -20.89 26.72
C ARG A 146 -28.95 -20.67 27.42
N ASN A 147 -29.16 -21.32 28.57
CA ASN A 147 -30.41 -21.26 29.32
C ASN A 147 -30.38 -20.24 30.48
N GLY A 148 -29.33 -19.42 30.59
CA GLY A 148 -29.17 -18.46 31.69
C GLY A 148 -28.93 -19.09 33.07
N LEU A 149 -28.60 -20.39 33.11
CA LEU A 149 -28.42 -21.16 34.35
C LEU A 149 -27.00 -21.06 34.93
N GLY A 150 -26.06 -20.44 34.20
CA GLY A 150 -24.67 -20.23 34.63
C GLY A 150 -24.43 -19.00 35.52
N MET A 151 -25.46 -18.20 35.84
CA MET A 151 -25.36 -17.11 36.82
C MET A 151 -25.83 -17.59 38.19
N GLY A 152 -25.03 -18.46 38.82
CA GLY A 152 -25.22 -18.91 40.19
C GLY A 152 -23.88 -19.01 40.90
N GLN A 153 -23.55 -17.92 41.62
CA GLN A 153 -22.50 -17.70 42.65
C GLN A 153 -21.08 -18.24 42.41
#